data_AF-A0A3N5EY30-F1
#
_entry.id   AF-A0A3N5EY30-F1
#
_cell.length_a   1.000
_cell.length_b   1.000
_cell.length_c   1.000
_cell.angle_alpha   90.00
_cell.angle_beta   90.00
_cell.angle_gamma   90.00
#
_symmetry.space_group_name_H-M   'P 1'
#
loop_
_entity.id
_entity.type
_entity.pdbx_description
1 polymer ?
#
loop_
_entity_poly.entity_id
_entity_poly.type
_entity_poly.pdbx_seq_one_letter_code
_entity_poly.pdbx_strand_id
1 'polypeptide(L)' 'MLANRPVSAEETIETLLEEAWLEELTAAHRIIDPRPPRYAPWPDDLDPRLIDALRSRGVEALWT' A
#
# COMPACT_ATOMS: atom_id res chain seq x y z
N MET A 1 15.83 -14.03 -13.03
CA MET A 1 16.44 -12.68 -13.07
C MET A 1 15.62 -11.83 -14.02
N LEU A 2 15.13 -10.68 -13.56
CA LEU A 2 14.37 -9.74 -14.39
C LEU A 2 15.22 -9.28 -15.59
N ALA A 3 14.90 -9.80 -16.78
CA ALA A 3 15.67 -9.54 -17.99
C ALA A 3 15.41 -8.14 -18.58
N ASN A 4 14.31 -7.50 -18.19
CA ASN A 4 13.91 -6.16 -18.62
C ASN A 4 13.48 -5.31 -17.42
N ARG A 5 13.44 -3.99 -17.59
CA ARG A 5 12.86 -3.09 -16.59
C ARG A 5 11.34 -3.34 -16.53
N PRO A 6 10.80 -3.77 -15.38
CA PRO A 6 9.38 -4.03 -15.26
C PRO A 6 8.56 -2.74 -15.27
N VAL A 7 7.30 -2.83 -15.74
CA VAL A 7 6.40 -1.68 -15.89
C VAL A 7 5.67 -1.38 -14.58
N SER A 8 5.43 -2.39 -13.74
CA SER A 8 4.86 -2.24 -12.40
C SER A 8 5.40 -3.25 -11.37
N ALA A 9 5.08 -3.03 -10.10
CA ALA A 9 5.40 -3.96 -9.03
C ALA A 9 4.61 -5.27 -9.16
N GLU A 10 3.34 -5.20 -9.55
CA GLU A 10 2.48 -6.37 -9.77
C GLU A 10 3.06 -7.28 -10.87
N GLU A 11 3.39 -6.73 -12.04
CA GLU A 11 3.98 -7.48 -13.15
C GLU A 11 5.34 -8.09 -12.77
N THR A 12 6.12 -7.37 -11.94
CA THR A 12 7.39 -7.90 -11.40
C THR A 12 7.16 -9.14 -10.55
N ILE A 13 6.17 -9.10 -9.66
CA ILE A 13 5.86 -10.20 -8.75
C ILE A 13 5.36 -11.41 -9.54
N GLU A 14 4.47 -11.20 -10.51
CA GLU A 14 3.98 -12.26 -11.42
C GLU A 14 5.14 -12.92 -12.16
N THR A 15 5.99 -12.11 -12.80
CA THR A 15 7.17 -12.61 -13.53
C THR A 15 8.07 -13.45 -12.63
N LEU A 16 8.34 -13.01 -11.40
CA LEU A 16 9.22 -13.72 -10.48
C LEU A 16 8.65 -15.07 -10.07
N LEU A 17 7.34 -15.15 -9.85
CA LEU A 17 6.66 -16.40 -9.46
C LEU A 17 6.66 -17.45 -10.57
N GLU A 18 6.79 -17.04 -11.83
CA GLU A 18 6.92 -17.93 -12.99
C GLU A 18 8.38 -18.41 -13.22
N GLU A 19 9.37 -17.86 -12.51
CA GLU A 19 10.75 -18.29 -12.65
C GLU A 19 10.99 -19.62 -11.91
N ALA A 20 11.31 -20.68 -12.65
CA ALA A 20 11.47 -22.04 -12.12
C ALA A 20 12.40 -22.15 -10.88
N TRP A 21 13.50 -21.37 -10.84
CA TRP A 21 14.42 -21.38 -9.70
C TRP A 21 13.80 -20.77 -8.44
N LEU A 22 12.86 -19.83 -8.58
CA LEU A 22 12.17 -19.21 -7.45
C LEU A 22 10.95 -20.03 -7.06
N GLU A 23 10.24 -20.60 -8.03
CA GLU A 23 9.11 -21.51 -7.80
C GLU A 23 9.52 -22.67 -6.87
N GLU A 24 10.63 -23.34 -7.17
CA GLU A 24 11.16 -24.46 -6.37
C GLU A 24 11.60 -24.06 -4.95
N LEU A 25 11.93 -22.79 -4.73
CA LEU A 25 12.38 -22.26 -3.44
C LEU A 25 11.26 -21.57 -2.65
N THR A 26 10.09 -21.38 -3.25
CA THR A 26 8.96 -20.67 -2.63
C THR A 26 8.08 -21.65 -1.86
N ALA A 27 8.20 -21.64 -0.52
CA ALA A 27 7.39 -22.49 0.34
C ALA A 27 5.91 -22.04 0.41
N ALA A 28 5.64 -20.74 0.25
CA ALA A 28 4.28 -20.20 0.21
C ALA A 28 4.25 -18.80 -0.43
N HIS A 29 3.22 -18.54 -1.22
CA HIS A 29 2.83 -17.21 -1.67
C HIS A 29 1.36 -17.00 -1.30
N ARG A 30 1.05 -15.82 -0.74
CA ARG A 30 -0.32 -15.41 -0.39
C ARG A 30 -0.57 -14.00 -0.87
N ILE A 31 -1.67 -13.82 -1.59
CA ILE A 31 -2.22 -12.51 -1.92
C ILE A 31 -3.11 -12.08 -0.74
N ILE A 32 -2.89 -10.86 -0.25
CA ILE A 32 -3.70 -10.25 0.80
C ILE A 32 -4.48 -9.12 0.16
N ASP A 33 -5.81 -9.15 0.32
CA ASP A 33 -6.67 -8.13 -0.27
C ASP A 33 -6.34 -6.73 0.28
N PRO A 34 -6.34 -5.70 -0.59
CA PRO A 34 -6.20 -4.32 -0.14
C PRO A 34 -7.26 -3.98 0.89
N ARG A 35 -6.84 -3.48 2.05
CA ARG A 35 -7.77 -2.98 3.06
C ARG A 35 -8.13 -1.54 2.75
N PRO A 36 -9.39 -1.24 2.44
CA PRO A 36 -9.78 0.14 2.18
C PRO A 36 -9.59 0.99 3.45
N PRO A 37 -9.22 2.25 3.26
CA PRO A 37 -9.11 3.22 4.34
C PRO A 37 -10.44 3.34 5.11
N ARG A 38 -10.38 3.39 6.45
CA ARG A 38 -11.54 3.66 7.31
C ARG A 38 -11.33 4.96 8.05
N TYR A 39 -12.18 5.93 7.79
CA TYR A 39 -12.01 7.27 8.32
C TYR A 39 -12.91 7.56 9.52
N ALA A 40 -12.41 8.40 10.41
CA ALA A 40 -13.15 9.01 11.51
C ALA A 40 -13.32 10.53 11.24
N PRO A 41 -14.39 11.15 11.75
CA PRO A 41 -14.51 12.61 11.72
C PRO A 41 -13.38 13.26 12.55
N TRP A 42 -13.11 14.53 12.26
CA TRP A 42 -12.24 15.34 13.11
C TRP A 42 -12.89 15.47 14.51
N PRO A 43 -12.11 15.40 15.60
CA PRO A 43 -12.63 15.64 16.94
C PRO A 43 -13.15 17.07 17.08
N ASP A 44 -14.30 17.24 17.73
CA ASP A 44 -14.93 18.56 17.91
C ASP A 44 -14.08 19.51 18.78
N ASP A 45 -13.22 18.97 19.63
CA ASP A 45 -12.34 19.70 20.54
C ASP A 45 -10.96 20.02 19.93
N LEU A 46 -10.71 19.61 18.68
CA LEU A 46 -9.45 19.86 18.01
C LEU A 46 -9.38 21.29 17.46
N ASP A 47 -8.27 21.99 17.74
CA ASP A 47 -8.04 23.34 17.22
C ASP A 47 -8.09 23.35 15.68
N PRO A 48 -8.93 24.20 15.04
CA PRO A 48 -9.03 24.29 13.58
C PRO A 48 -7.69 24.53 12.88
N ARG A 49 -6.75 25.23 13.51
CA ARG A 49 -5.41 25.48 12.95
C ARG A 49 -4.59 24.21 12.80
N LEU A 50 -4.80 23.23 13.69
CA LEU A 50 -4.18 21.91 13.58
C LEU A 50 -4.77 21.13 12.41
N ILE A 51 -6.09 21.21 12.22
CA ILE A 51 -6.77 20.59 11.08
C ILE A 51 -6.20 21.14 9.76
N ASP A 52 -6.06 22.46 9.64
CA ASP A 52 -5.49 23.09 8.44
C ASP A 52 -4.03 22.71 8.21
N ALA A 53 -3.23 22.67 9.28
CA ALA A 53 -1.84 22.23 9.21
C ALA A 53 -1.71 20.76 8.76
N LEU A 54 -2.64 19.89 9.17
CA LEU A 54 -2.68 18.49 8.76
C LEU A 54 -3.12 18.35 7.29
N ARG A 55 -4.16 19.09 6.87
CA ARG A 55 -4.61 19.11 5.47
C ARG A 55 -3.52 19.59 4.52
N SER A 56 -2.73 20.59 4.90
CA SER A 56 -1.59 21.04 4.09
C SER A 56 -0.53 19.96 3.85
N ARG A 57 -0.55 18.88 4.63
CA ARG A 57 0.34 17.72 4.51
C ARG A 57 -0.34 16.52 3.84
N GLY A 58 -1.54 16.69 3.28
CA GLY A 58 -2.31 15.62 2.66
C GLY A 58 -3.09 14.75 3.65
N VAL A 59 -3.20 15.15 4.92
CA VAL A 59 -4.04 14.43 5.89
C VAL A 59 -5.45 14.99 5.81
N GLU A 60 -6.32 14.29 5.07
CA GLU A 60 -7.70 14.72 4.82
C GLU A 60 -8.67 14.30 5.94
N ALA A 61 -8.40 13.17 6.59
CA ALA A 61 -9.19 12.63 7.70
C ALA A 61 -8.34 11.74 8.62
N LEU A 62 -8.86 11.47 9.83
CA LEU A 62 -8.24 10.54 10.78
C LEU A 62 -8.62 9.09 10.47
N TRP A 63 -7.80 8.14 10.92
CA TRP A 63 -8.09 6.71 10.84
C TRP A 63 -8.96 6.24 12.01
N THR A 64 -9.76 5.18 11.81
CA THR A 64 -10.43 4.41 12.87
C THR A 64 -9.84 3.02 13.07
#